data_AF-A0A2N5AAV7-F1
#
_entry.id   AF-A0A2N5AAV7-F1
#
_cell.length_a   1.000
_cell.length_b   1.000
_cell.length_c   1.000
_cell.angle_alpha   90.00
_cell.angle_beta   90.00
_cell.angle_gamma   90.00
#
_symmetry.space_group_name_H-M   'P 1'
#
loop_
_entity.id
_entity.type
_entity.pdbx_description
1 polymer ?
#
loop_
_entity_poly.entity_id
_entity_poly.type
_entity_poly.pdbx_seq_one_letter_code
_entity_poly.pdbx_strand_id
1 'polypeptide(L)'
;MNARLSPLAIFLLTGLLVAAFALSIVNLNVALPYAQWRQALWQPDIDNIAQMLFHYSLLPRLAISLLVGAGLGLVGVLFQQVLRNPLAEPTTLGVATGAQLGMTVTTLWAIPGVLASQFAALAGACLVGALVFGVSWGKRLSPVTLILAGLVVSLYCGAVNQLMVIFHHDQLQSMFLWSTGTLTQTDWS
;
A
#
# COMPACT_ATOMS: atom_id res chain seq x y z
N MET A 1 4.12 17.18 24.95
CA MET A 1 5.04 16.04 25.07
C MET A 1 6.34 16.39 24.35
N ASN A 2 7.37 16.80 25.07
CA ASN A 2 8.71 16.97 24.50
C ASN A 2 9.35 15.58 24.38
N ALA A 3 8.96 14.81 23.38
CA ALA A 3 9.64 13.57 23.04
C ALA A 3 10.99 13.95 22.42
N ARG A 4 12.01 14.14 23.25
CA ARG A 4 13.39 14.20 22.76
C ARG A 4 13.68 12.80 22.20
N LEU A 5 13.74 12.70 20.87
CA LEU A 5 14.20 11.49 20.19
C LEU A 5 15.54 11.10 20.82
N SER A 6 15.64 9.87 21.31
CA SER A 6 16.90 9.41 21.90
C SER A 6 17.97 9.46 20.79
N PRO A 7 19.18 9.95 21.10
CA PRO A 7 20.26 10.02 20.10
C PRO A 7 20.55 8.64 19.48
N LEU A 8 20.34 7.57 20.26
CA LEU A 8 20.40 6.19 19.80
C LEU A 8 19.35 5.87 18.74
N ALA A 9 18.09 6.28 18.92
CA ALA A 9 17.04 6.04 17.92
C ALA A 9 17.35 6.74 16.59
N ILE A 10 17.87 7.97 16.64
CA ILE A 10 18.29 8.71 15.44
C ILE A 10 19.43 7.95 14.74
N PHE A 11 20.44 7.51 15.49
CA PHE A 11 21.57 6.77 14.94
C PHE A 11 21.14 5.44 14.32
N LEU A 12 20.23 4.70 14.96
CA LEU A 12 19.70 3.45 14.40
C LEU A 12 18.88 3.67 13.13
N LEU A 13 17.97 4.65 13.13
CA LEU A 13 17.14 4.95 11.96
C LEU A 13 17.98 5.42 10.77
N THR A 14 18.97 6.28 11.02
CA THR A 14 19.91 6.72 9.98
C THR A 14 20.79 5.57 9.49
N GLY A 15 21.30 4.72 10.39
CA GLY A 15 22.03 3.51 10.01
C GLY A 15 21.22 2.55 9.15
N LEU A 16 19.95 2.30 9.51
CA LEU A 16 19.03 1.47 8.72
C LEU A 16 18.73 2.09 7.35
N LEU A 17 18.54 3.40 7.28
CA LEU A 17 18.30 4.10 6.02
C LEU A 17 19.52 3.99 5.08
N VAL A 18 20.73 4.19 5.62
CA VAL A 18 21.97 4.06 4.85
C VAL A 18 22.17 2.63 4.38
N ALA A 19 21.93 1.63 5.25
CA ALA A 19 22.02 0.23 4.88
C ALA A 19 21.00 -0.15 3.80
N ALA A 20 19.75 0.29 3.93
CA ALA A 20 18.71 0.07 2.93
C ALA A 20 19.09 0.68 1.58
N PHE A 21 19.57 1.93 1.57
CA PHE A 21 20.04 2.61 0.37
C PHE A 21 21.21 1.87 -0.28
N ALA A 22 22.21 1.46 0.50
CA ALA A 22 23.37 0.71 0.01
C ALA A 22 22.94 -0.63 -0.61
N LEU A 23 22.03 -1.37 0.05
CA LEU A 23 21.51 -2.63 -0.46
C LEU A 23 20.68 -2.44 -1.74
N SER A 24 19.90 -1.37 -1.84
CA SER A 24 19.18 -1.02 -3.07
C SER A 24 20.14 -0.75 -4.23
N ILE A 25 21.22 -0.01 -3.97
CA ILE A 25 22.26 0.30 -4.96
C ILE A 25 23.00 -0.97 -5.41
N VAL A 26 23.34 -1.87 -4.49
CA VAL A 26 23.91 -3.18 -4.81
C VAL A 26 22.94 -4.00 -5.66
N ASN A 27 21.66 -4.06 -5.29
CA ASN A 27 20.65 -4.81 -6.04
C ASN A 27 20.49 -4.28 -7.47
N LEU A 28 20.44 -2.95 -7.65
CA LEU A 28 20.39 -2.32 -8.96
C LEU A 28 21.66 -2.59 -9.78
N ASN A 29 22.83 -2.66 -9.15
CA ASN A 29 24.08 -2.94 -9.86
C ASN A 29 24.19 -4.40 -10.32
N VAL A 30 23.68 -5.34 -9.52
CA VAL A 30 23.54 -6.75 -9.92
C VAL A 30 22.60 -6.89 -11.11
N ALA A 31 21.53 -6.10 -11.17
CA ALA A 31 20.59 -6.10 -12.28
C ALA A 31 21.15 -5.44 -13.56
N LEU A 32 21.86 -4.33 -13.42
CA LEU A 32 22.49 -3.61 -14.54
C LEU A 32 23.80 -2.95 -14.08
N PRO A 33 24.94 -3.17 -14.76
CA PRO A 33 26.20 -2.54 -14.39
C PRO A 33 26.12 -1.00 -14.42
N TYR A 34 26.81 -0.33 -13.47
CA TYR A 34 26.80 1.14 -13.32
C TYR A 34 27.10 1.90 -14.61
N ALA A 35 27.95 1.34 -15.47
CA ALA A 35 28.32 1.95 -16.75
C ALA A 35 27.11 2.23 -17.66
N GLN A 36 26.05 1.43 -17.55
CA GLN A 36 24.87 1.53 -18.40
C GLN A 36 23.72 2.31 -17.76
N TRP A 37 23.84 2.74 -16.49
CA TRP A 37 22.76 3.40 -15.77
C TRP A 37 22.32 4.70 -16.43
N ARG A 38 23.27 5.51 -16.90
CA ARG A 38 22.95 6.79 -17.55
C ARG A 38 22.17 6.59 -18.85
N GLN A 39 22.47 5.55 -19.61
CA GLN A 39 21.69 5.23 -20.80
C GLN A 39 20.31 4.72 -20.40
N ALA A 40 20.25 3.72 -19.52
CA ALA A 40 19.01 3.08 -19.08
C ALA A 40 18.03 4.05 -18.38
N LEU A 41 18.50 5.09 -17.68
CA LEU A 41 17.62 6.06 -17.03
C LEU A 41 16.90 6.99 -18.02
N TRP A 42 17.57 7.41 -19.10
CA TRP A 42 17.07 8.46 -19.99
C TRP A 42 16.60 7.93 -21.35
N GLN A 43 17.33 6.98 -21.93
CA GLN A 43 17.08 6.40 -23.24
C GLN A 43 17.48 4.92 -23.21
N PRO A 44 16.67 4.05 -22.57
CA PRO A 44 16.95 2.61 -22.54
C PRO A 44 16.97 2.06 -23.97
N ASP A 45 17.96 1.23 -24.26
CA ASP A 45 18.05 0.50 -25.52
C ASP A 45 16.99 -0.61 -25.57
N ILE A 46 16.14 -0.58 -26.61
CA ILE A 46 15.02 -1.50 -26.80
C ILE A 46 15.53 -2.92 -27.07
N ASP A 47 16.70 -3.05 -27.70
CA ASP A 47 17.31 -4.35 -27.99
C ASP A 47 17.98 -4.96 -26.75
N ASN A 48 18.14 -4.17 -25.67
CA ASN A 48 18.72 -4.62 -24.41
C ASN A 48 17.65 -4.81 -23.33
N ILE A 49 17.22 -6.07 -23.18
CA ILE A 49 16.20 -6.48 -22.18
C ILE A 49 16.57 -6.03 -20.75
N ALA A 50 17.86 -6.02 -20.38
CA ALA A 50 18.27 -5.61 -19.04
C ALA A 50 18.03 -4.09 -18.81
N GLN A 51 18.26 -3.26 -19.83
CA GLN A 51 17.96 -1.82 -19.75
C GLN A 51 16.46 -1.57 -19.71
N MET A 52 15.68 -2.31 -20.49
CA MET A 52 14.21 -2.26 -20.46
C MET A 52 13.66 -2.63 -19.07
N LEU A 53 14.09 -3.75 -18.49
CA LEU A 53 13.66 -4.17 -17.15
C LEU A 53 14.10 -3.18 -16.06
N PHE A 54 15.32 -2.63 -16.19
CA PHE A 54 15.82 -1.62 -15.27
C PHE A 54 14.92 -0.38 -15.29
N HIS A 55 14.63 0.14 -16.48
CA HIS A 55 13.85 1.38 -16.66
C HIS A 55 12.37 1.21 -16.31
N TYR A 56 11.72 0.15 -16.78
CA TYR A 56 10.27 -0.01 -16.70
C TYR A 56 9.80 -0.87 -15.52
N SER A 57 10.67 -1.67 -14.89
CA SER A 57 10.27 -2.48 -13.73
C SER A 57 10.97 -2.06 -12.44
N LEU A 58 12.30 -1.97 -12.44
CA LEU A 58 13.05 -1.76 -11.19
C LEU A 58 12.94 -0.32 -10.68
N LEU A 59 13.08 0.68 -11.56
CA LEU A 59 12.98 2.09 -11.14
C LEU A 59 11.57 2.47 -10.66
N PRO A 60 10.46 2.13 -11.36
CA PRO A 60 9.11 2.39 -10.87
C PRO A 60 8.83 1.67 -9.54
N ARG A 61 9.30 0.41 -9.41
CA ARG A 61 9.18 -0.36 -8.17
C ARG A 61 9.90 0.31 -7.01
N LEU A 62 11.10 0.83 -7.23
CA LEU A 62 11.84 1.55 -6.20
C LEU A 62 11.10 2.84 -5.81
N ALA A 63 10.62 3.60 -6.80
CA ALA A 63 9.87 4.82 -6.57
C ALA A 63 8.59 4.57 -5.75
N ILE A 64 7.76 3.60 -6.16
CA ILE A 64 6.52 3.28 -5.44
C ILE A 64 6.80 2.70 -4.05
N SER A 65 7.89 1.94 -3.86
CA SER A 65 8.27 1.42 -2.54
C SER A 65 8.59 2.54 -1.54
N LEU A 66 9.27 3.60 -2.00
CA LEU A 66 9.57 4.78 -1.20
C LEU A 66 8.30 5.60 -0.92
N LEU A 67 7.47 5.84 -1.94
CA LEU A 67 6.24 6.62 -1.80
C LEU A 67 5.23 5.93 -0.87
N VAL A 68 4.99 4.64 -1.06
CA VAL A 68 4.07 3.86 -0.22
C VAL A 68 4.62 3.74 1.20
N GLY A 69 5.93 3.46 1.36
CA GLY A 69 6.55 3.39 2.68
C GLY A 69 6.46 4.71 3.46
N ALA A 70 6.77 5.84 2.81
CA ALA A 70 6.64 7.17 3.40
C ALA A 70 5.18 7.51 3.72
N GLY A 71 4.24 7.18 2.82
CA GLY A 71 2.81 7.40 3.00
C GLY A 71 2.26 6.61 4.18
N LEU A 72 2.55 5.31 4.27
CA LEU A 72 2.13 4.46 5.39
C LEU A 72 2.73 4.93 6.72
N GLY A 73 4.01 5.33 6.72
CA GLY A 73 4.66 5.91 7.90
C GLY A 73 3.98 7.19 8.38
N LEU A 74 3.68 8.12 7.45
CA LEU A 74 2.99 9.37 7.75
C LEU A 74 1.58 9.12 8.30
N VAL A 75 0.78 8.30 7.60
CA VAL A 75 -0.59 8.00 8.02
C VAL A 75 -0.61 7.28 9.37
N GLY A 76 0.35 6.37 9.62
CA GLY A 76 0.51 5.72 10.92
C GLY A 76 0.71 6.73 12.06
N VAL A 77 1.64 7.67 11.90
CA VAL A 77 1.85 8.73 12.91
C VAL A 77 0.61 9.61 13.07
N LEU A 78 -0.04 10.01 11.98
CA LEU A 78 -1.27 10.81 12.05
C LEU A 78 -2.37 10.09 12.84
N PHE A 79 -2.58 8.80 12.59
CA PHE A 79 -3.57 8.00 13.30
C PHE A 79 -3.24 7.86 14.78
N GLN A 80 -1.99 7.56 15.11
CA GLN A 80 -1.55 7.46 16.50
C GLN A 80 -1.76 8.78 17.27
N GLN A 81 -1.55 9.94 16.62
CA GLN A 81 -1.77 11.25 17.21
C GLN A 81 -3.25 11.59 17.35
N VAL A 82 -4.05 11.40 16.30
CA VAL A 82 -5.49 11.71 16.29
C VAL A 82 -6.26 10.83 17.27
N LEU A 83 -5.99 9.52 17.25
CA LEU A 83 -6.64 8.55 18.13
C LEU A 83 -6.03 8.53 19.53
N ARG A 84 -4.89 9.21 19.73
CA ARG A 84 -4.12 9.22 20.99
C ARG A 84 -3.83 7.81 21.50
N ASN A 85 -3.55 6.91 20.56
CA ASN A 85 -3.29 5.50 20.82
C ASN A 85 -2.04 5.06 20.04
N PRO A 86 -0.92 4.76 20.72
CA PRO A 86 0.32 4.35 20.05
C PRO A 86 0.18 3.02 19.29
N LEU A 87 -0.84 2.22 19.59
CA LEU A 87 -1.15 0.97 18.89
C LEU A 87 -2.09 1.17 17.69
N ALA A 88 -2.54 2.40 17.43
CA ALA A 88 -3.40 2.65 16.29
C ALA A 88 -2.62 2.52 14.98
N GLU A 89 -3.19 1.75 14.05
CA GLU A 89 -2.72 1.62 12.68
C GLU A 89 -3.86 1.95 11.69
N PRO A 90 -3.55 2.46 10.48
CA PRO A 90 -4.59 2.93 9.54
C PRO A 90 -5.54 1.82 9.06
N THR A 91 -5.03 0.60 8.99
CA THR A 91 -5.75 -0.62 8.63
C THR A 91 -6.88 -0.97 9.61
N THR A 92 -6.80 -0.52 10.87
CA THR A 92 -7.85 -0.77 11.88
C THR A 92 -9.20 -0.12 11.57
N LEU A 93 -9.26 0.86 10.68
CA LEU A 93 -10.51 1.48 10.23
C LEU A 93 -11.19 0.75 9.06
N GLY A 94 -10.67 -0.40 8.61
CA GLY A 94 -11.32 -1.21 7.56
C GLY A 94 -11.16 -0.70 6.13
N VAL A 95 -10.40 0.38 5.95
CA VAL A 95 -10.11 0.96 4.62
C VAL A 95 -9.49 -0.08 3.68
N ALA A 96 -8.61 -0.94 4.20
CA ALA A 96 -8.01 -2.04 3.43
C ALA A 96 -9.04 -3.08 2.96
N THR A 97 -9.97 -3.49 3.84
CA THR A 97 -11.04 -4.43 3.47
C THR A 97 -12.05 -3.80 2.49
N GLY A 98 -12.26 -2.48 2.57
CA GLY A 98 -13.05 -1.74 1.58
C GLY A 98 -12.40 -1.70 0.20
N ALA A 99 -11.09 -1.46 0.15
CA ALA A 99 -10.33 -1.51 -1.09
C ALA A 99 -10.39 -2.91 -1.74
N GLN A 100 -10.24 -3.95 -0.92
CA GLN A 100 -10.36 -5.32 -1.38
C GLN A 100 -11.75 -5.63 -1.93
N LEU A 101 -12.83 -5.18 -1.26
CA LEU A 101 -14.19 -5.32 -1.78
C LEU A 101 -14.35 -4.63 -3.13
N GLY A 102 -13.83 -3.41 -3.29
CA GLY A 102 -13.85 -2.69 -4.56
C GLY A 102 -13.14 -3.47 -5.68
N MET A 103 -11.98 -4.06 -5.39
CA MET A 103 -11.27 -4.92 -6.33
C MET A 103 -12.05 -6.19 -6.69
N THR A 104 -12.64 -6.85 -5.69
CA THR A 104 -13.50 -8.03 -5.86
C THR A 104 -14.67 -7.71 -6.79
N VAL A 105 -15.33 -6.57 -6.56
CA VAL A 105 -16.43 -6.06 -7.39
C VAL A 105 -15.96 -5.91 -8.85
N THR A 106 -14.93 -5.11 -9.11
CA THR A 106 -14.44 -4.87 -10.47
C THR A 106 -14.03 -6.16 -11.19
N THR A 107 -13.47 -7.12 -10.45
CA THR A 107 -13.03 -8.40 -11.00
C THR A 107 -14.20 -9.29 -11.39
N LEU A 108 -15.21 -9.44 -10.52
CA LEU A 108 -16.39 -10.26 -10.80
C LEU A 108 -17.27 -9.69 -11.91
N TRP A 109 -17.42 -8.37 -11.96
CA TRP A 109 -18.23 -7.70 -12.99
C TRP A 109 -17.45 -7.37 -14.27
N ALA A 110 -16.19 -7.78 -14.36
CA ALA A 110 -15.30 -7.58 -15.51
C ALA A 110 -15.34 -6.13 -16.03
N ILE A 111 -15.33 -5.15 -15.12
CA ILE A 111 -15.46 -3.73 -15.48
C ILE A 111 -14.25 -3.33 -16.32
N PRO A 112 -14.45 -2.86 -17.56
CA PRO A 112 -13.35 -2.55 -18.46
C PRO A 112 -12.61 -1.28 -18.01
N GLY A 113 -11.28 -1.28 -18.17
CA GLY A 113 -10.44 -0.10 -17.99
C GLY A 113 -9.17 -0.41 -17.20
N VAL A 114 -8.04 0.13 -17.68
CA VAL A 114 -6.71 -0.09 -17.06
C VAL A 114 -6.67 0.39 -15.61
N LEU A 115 -7.39 1.48 -15.30
CA LEU A 115 -7.44 2.08 -13.96
C LEU A 115 -8.68 1.64 -13.15
N ALA A 116 -9.56 0.80 -13.72
CA ALA A 116 -10.85 0.47 -13.12
C ALA A 116 -10.69 -0.19 -11.74
N SER A 117 -9.72 -1.11 -11.60
CA SER A 117 -9.42 -1.79 -10.34
C SER A 117 -8.88 -0.83 -9.27
N GLN A 118 -8.01 0.11 -9.66
CA GLN A 118 -7.39 1.08 -8.76
C GLN A 118 -8.42 2.10 -8.25
N PHE A 119 -9.28 2.61 -9.15
CA PHE A 119 -10.38 3.50 -8.76
C PHE A 119 -11.44 2.79 -7.93
N ALA A 120 -11.74 1.52 -8.22
CA ALA A 120 -12.66 0.75 -7.41
C ALA A 120 -12.10 0.44 -6.02
N ALA A 121 -10.81 0.13 -5.92
CA ALA A 121 -10.11 0.00 -4.64
C ALA A 121 -10.20 1.31 -3.85
N LEU A 122 -9.90 2.44 -4.48
CA LEU A 122 -10.02 3.76 -3.84
C LEU A 122 -11.45 4.07 -3.41
N ALA A 123 -12.44 3.82 -4.27
CA ALA A 123 -13.85 4.05 -3.98
C ALA A 123 -14.34 3.18 -2.82
N GLY A 124 -13.99 1.89 -2.82
CA GLY A 124 -14.33 0.96 -1.74
C GLY A 124 -13.68 1.35 -0.41
N ALA A 125 -12.41 1.76 -0.43
CA ALA A 125 -11.71 2.31 0.73
C ALA A 125 -12.41 3.56 1.28
N CYS A 126 -12.75 4.52 0.42
CA CYS A 126 -13.44 5.75 0.80
C CYS A 126 -14.84 5.48 1.34
N LEU A 127 -15.59 4.56 0.73
CA LEU A 127 -16.94 4.18 1.17
C LEU A 127 -16.90 3.57 2.57
N VAL A 128 -16.00 2.61 2.81
CA VAL A 128 -15.85 2.01 4.13
C VAL A 128 -15.38 3.03 5.17
N GLY A 129 -14.42 3.89 4.81
CA GLY A 129 -13.99 4.99 5.67
C GLY A 129 -15.17 5.90 6.05
N ALA A 130 -15.94 6.35 5.06
CA ALA A 130 -17.12 7.19 5.27
C ALA A 130 -18.16 6.50 6.15
N LEU A 131 -18.36 5.19 5.99
CA LEU A 131 -19.27 4.40 6.82
C LEU A 131 -18.81 4.37 8.28
N VAL A 132 -17.52 4.11 8.53
CA VAL A 132 -16.94 4.10 9.88
C VAL A 132 -17.06 5.48 10.56
N PHE A 133 -16.76 6.55 9.82
CA PHE A 133 -16.96 7.92 10.30
C PHE A 133 -18.43 8.23 10.58
N GLY A 134 -19.34 7.80 9.70
CA GLY A 134 -20.78 7.99 9.85
C GLY A 134 -21.35 7.30 11.10
N VAL A 135 -20.97 6.03 11.32
CA VAL A 135 -21.36 5.28 12.52
C VAL A 135 -20.85 5.95 13.81
N SER A 136 -19.65 6.55 13.75
CA SER A 136 -19.02 7.19 14.90
C SER A 136 -19.47 8.64 15.13
N TRP A 137 -20.19 9.24 14.18
CA TRP A 137 -20.54 10.68 14.18
C TRP A 137 -21.34 11.09 15.42
N GLY A 138 -22.35 10.28 15.80
CA GLY A 138 -23.20 10.53 16.97
C GLY A 138 -22.49 10.41 18.33
N LYS A 139 -21.28 9.85 18.36
CA LYS A 139 -20.47 9.67 19.57
C LYS A 139 -19.30 10.67 19.64
N ARG A 140 -19.44 11.82 18.97
CA ARG A 140 -18.40 12.87 18.88
C ARG A 140 -17.06 12.33 18.36
N LEU A 141 -17.10 11.32 17.49
CA LEU A 141 -15.90 10.70 16.92
C LEU A 141 -14.90 10.23 17.99
N SER A 142 -15.40 9.64 19.09
CA SER A 142 -14.53 9.13 20.15
C SER A 142 -13.56 8.08 19.57
N PRO A 143 -12.25 8.12 19.92
CA PRO A 143 -11.27 7.18 19.37
C PRO A 143 -11.65 5.70 19.57
N VAL A 144 -12.22 5.37 20.73
CA VAL A 144 -12.68 4.01 21.03
C VAL A 144 -13.83 3.61 20.12
N THR A 145 -14.80 4.50 19.87
CA THR A 145 -15.91 4.21 18.94
C THR A 145 -15.41 4.04 17.51
N LEU A 146 -14.48 4.87 17.06
CA LEU A 146 -13.90 4.76 15.71
C LEU A 146 -13.19 3.43 15.51
N ILE A 147 -12.38 3.00 16.49
CA ILE A 147 -11.67 1.73 16.43
C ILE A 147 -12.66 0.55 16.43
N LEU A 148 -13.66 0.56 17.30
CA LEU A 148 -14.66 -0.52 17.36
C LEU A 148 -15.54 -0.57 16.09
N ALA A 149 -15.97 0.59 15.58
CA ALA A 149 -16.71 0.68 14.32
C ALA A 149 -15.86 0.17 13.15
N GLY A 150 -14.59 0.60 13.08
CA GLY A 150 -13.61 0.13 12.11
C GLY A 150 -13.46 -1.39 12.13
N LEU A 151 -13.24 -1.97 13.32
CA LEU A 151 -13.13 -3.42 13.50
C LEU A 151 -14.38 -4.15 13.03
N VAL A 152 -15.57 -3.71 13.45
CA VAL A 152 -16.84 -4.34 13.06
C VAL A 152 -17.02 -4.28 11.56
N VAL A 153 -16.86 -3.11 10.94
CA VAL A 153 -17.01 -2.95 9.49
C VAL A 153 -15.98 -3.78 8.73
N SER A 154 -14.74 -3.85 9.21
CA SER A 154 -13.69 -4.70 8.63
C SER A 154 -14.08 -6.17 8.63
N LEU A 155 -14.64 -6.67 9.74
CA LEU A 155 -15.10 -8.06 9.86
C LEU A 155 -16.27 -8.34 8.91
N TYR A 156 -17.23 -7.42 8.79
CA TYR A 156 -18.32 -7.55 7.81
C TYR A 156 -17.79 -7.56 6.37
N CYS A 157 -16.93 -6.60 6.02
CA CYS A 157 -16.33 -6.53 4.68
C CYS A 157 -15.49 -7.76 4.36
N GLY A 158 -14.70 -8.24 5.33
CA GLY A 158 -13.92 -9.48 5.22
C GLY A 158 -14.80 -10.71 5.01
N ALA A 159 -15.90 -10.83 5.77
CA ALA A 159 -16.86 -11.92 5.60
C ALA A 159 -17.51 -11.90 4.21
N VAL A 160 -17.88 -10.73 3.70
CA VAL A 160 -18.43 -10.58 2.33
C VAL A 160 -17.38 -10.97 1.27
N ASN A 161 -16.13 -10.50 1.40
CA ASN A 161 -15.05 -10.91 0.51
C ASN A 161 -14.86 -12.44 0.53
N GLN A 162 -14.82 -13.04 1.71
CA GLN A 162 -14.61 -14.48 1.83
C GLN A 162 -15.77 -15.28 1.22
N LEU A 163 -17.01 -14.80 1.39
CA LEU A 163 -18.19 -15.38 0.77
C LEU A 163 -18.07 -15.31 -0.77
N MET A 164 -17.72 -14.15 -1.32
CA MET A 164 -17.52 -13.98 -2.78
C MET A 164 -16.44 -14.93 -3.32
N VAL A 165 -15.32 -15.07 -2.60
CA VAL A 165 -14.21 -15.97 -2.96
C VAL A 165 -14.64 -17.43 -2.98
N ILE A 166 -15.50 -17.85 -2.04
CA ILE A 166 -16.02 -19.24 -2.03
C ILE A 166 -16.88 -19.52 -3.26
N PHE A 167 -17.72 -18.57 -3.69
CA PHE A 167 -18.57 -18.74 -4.88
C PHE A 167 -17.83 -18.58 -6.21
N HIS A 168 -16.74 -17.80 -6.26
CA HIS A 168 -16.03 -17.44 -7.49
C HIS A 168 -14.52 -17.69 -7.39
N HIS A 169 -14.14 -18.88 -6.91
CA HIS A 169 -12.75 -19.22 -6.59
C HIS A 169 -11.76 -18.95 -7.73
N ASP A 170 -12.08 -19.39 -8.95
CA ASP A 170 -11.18 -19.28 -10.12
C ASP A 170 -10.88 -17.82 -10.49
N GLN A 171 -11.85 -16.92 -10.32
CA GLN A 171 -11.72 -15.51 -10.69
C GLN A 171 -11.02 -14.69 -9.61
N LEU A 172 -11.16 -15.10 -8.34
CA LEU A 172 -10.68 -14.34 -7.18
C LEU A 172 -9.41 -14.92 -6.55
N GLN A 173 -8.80 -15.96 -7.13
CA GLN A 173 -7.54 -16.51 -6.64
C GLN A 173 -6.42 -15.45 -6.58
N SER A 174 -6.38 -14.54 -7.55
CA SER A 174 -5.43 -13.42 -7.59
C SER A 174 -5.60 -12.43 -6.43
N MET A 175 -6.79 -12.36 -5.81
CA MET A 175 -7.05 -11.49 -4.66
C MET A 175 -6.31 -11.93 -3.41
N PHE A 176 -5.98 -13.22 -3.27
CA PHE A 176 -5.14 -13.70 -2.18
C PHE A 176 -3.71 -13.17 -2.30
N LEU A 177 -3.15 -13.13 -3.51
CA LEU A 177 -1.82 -12.56 -3.73
C LEU A 177 -1.86 -11.04 -3.51
N TRP A 178 -2.91 -10.37 -3.98
CA TRP A 178 -3.06 -8.92 -3.79
C TRP A 178 -3.20 -8.53 -2.32
N SER A 179 -3.94 -9.30 -1.52
CA SER A 179 -4.17 -8.97 -0.09
C SER A 179 -2.91 -9.07 0.76
N THR A 180 -1.91 -9.87 0.34
CA THR A 180 -0.60 -9.92 1.01
C THR A 180 0.30 -8.71 0.69
N GLY A 181 -0.09 -7.89 -0.29
CA GLY A 181 0.69 -6.77 -0.79
C GLY A 181 1.74 -7.20 -1.81
N THR A 182 1.87 -6.43 -2.89
CA THR A 182 2.89 -6.63 -3.92
C THR A 182 3.41 -5.28 -4.42
N LEU A 183 4.72 -5.22 -4.69
CA LEU A 183 5.39 -4.07 -5.29
C LEU A 183 5.78 -4.36 -6.75
N THR A 184 5.22 -5.42 -7.34
CA THR A 184 5.46 -5.72 -8.75
C THR A 184 4.88 -4.61 -9.60
N GLN A 185 5.77 -3.88 -10.28
CA GLN A 185 5.44 -2.82 -11.21
C GLN A 185 6.14 -3.09 -12.54
N THR A 186 5.43 -2.84 -13.64
CA THR A 186 5.89 -3.13 -15.00
C THR A 186 5.99 -1.90 -15.89
N ASP A 187 5.56 -0.73 -15.40
CA ASP A 187 5.70 0.56 -16.10
C ASP A 187 5.65 1.74 -15.10
N TRP A 188 5.83 2.97 -15.60
CA TRP A 188 5.66 4.22 -14.87
C TRP A 188 4.20 4.69 -14.77
N SER A 189 3.28 4.09 -15.53
CA SER A 189 1.82 4.31 -15.43
C SER A 189 1.18 3.39 -14.40
#